data_AF-A0A1T5B2J2-F1
#
_entry.id   AF-A0A1T5B2J2-F1
#
_cell.length_a   1.000
_cell.length_b   1.000
_cell.length_c   1.000
_cell.angle_alpha   90.00
_cell.angle_beta   90.00
_cell.angle_gamma   90.00
#
_symmetry.space_group_name_H-M   'P 1'
#
loop_
_entity.id
_entity.type
_entity.pdbx_description
1 polymer ?
#
loop_
_entity_poly.entity_id
_entity_poly.type
_entity_poly.pdbx_seq_one_letter_code
_entity_poly.pdbx_strand_id
1 'polypeptide(L)'
;MKLLNFIQLILIGYYIFISFSCNEVRAGEKDGFLWKISGNGLDAPSYLFGTAHGGPFLAGQAAMERVPRLNEIFLSVNQLIAEKKN
;
A
#
# COMPACT_ATOMS: atom_id res chain seq x y z
N MET A 1 -36.45 32.18 15.71
CA MET A 1 -35.48 31.07 15.67
C MET A 1 -36.19 29.83 16.21
N LYS A 2 -36.54 28.84 15.39
CA LYS A 2 -37.27 27.65 15.86
C LYS A 2 -36.28 26.75 16.62
N LEU A 3 -36.59 26.42 17.88
CA LEU A 3 -35.79 25.48 18.66
C LEU A 3 -35.85 24.11 17.97
N LEU A 4 -34.71 23.45 17.82
CA LEU A 4 -34.65 22.10 17.26
C LEU A 4 -35.29 21.11 18.23
N ASN A 5 -36.16 20.24 17.71
CA ASN A 5 -36.82 19.21 18.52
C ASN A 5 -35.80 18.15 18.96
N PHE A 6 -36.05 17.54 20.11
CA PHE A 6 -35.18 16.50 20.69
C PHE A 6 -34.84 15.37 19.71
N ILE A 7 -35.80 14.96 18.88
CA ILE A 7 -35.61 13.94 17.84
C ILE A 7 -34.58 14.39 16.79
N GLN A 8 -34.59 15.67 16.41
CA GLN A 8 -33.65 16.21 15.42
C GLN A 8 -32.22 16.24 15.98
N LEU A 9 -32.06 16.48 17.28
CA LEU A 9 -30.75 16.42 17.95
C LEU A 9 -30.19 15.00 17.96
N ILE A 10 -31.03 13.98 18.19
CA ILE A 10 -30.62 12.56 18.13
C ILE A 10 -30.16 12.18 16.73
N LEU A 11 -30.91 12.57 15.70
CA LEU A 11 -30.57 12.26 14.30
C LEU A 11 -29.26 12.92 13.86
N ILE A 12 -29.01 14.15 14.28
CA ILE A 12 -27.74 14.86 14.02
C ILE A 12 -26.58 14.14 14.73
N GLY A 13 -26.76 13.75 15.99
CA GLY A 13 -25.75 13.00 16.73
C GLY A 13 -25.40 11.67 16.08
N TYR A 14 -26.41 10.94 15.59
CA TYR A 14 -26.21 9.68 14.87
C TYR A 14 -25.45 9.88 13.55
N TYR A 15 -25.79 10.92 12.78
CA TYR A 15 -25.09 11.25 11.53
C TYR A 15 -23.62 11.61 11.76
N ILE A 16 -23.32 12.37 12.81
CA ILE A 16 -21.95 12.70 13.21
C ILE A 16 -21.20 11.43 13.64
N PHE A 17 -21.83 10.55 14.42
CA PHE A 17 -21.23 9.30 14.88
C PHE A 17 -20.88 8.36 13.72
N ILE A 18 -21.76 8.20 12.73
CA ILE A 18 -21.46 7.42 11.52
C ILE A 18 -20.32 8.05 10.73
N SER A 19 -20.34 9.38 10.56
CA SER A 19 -19.30 10.10 9.80
C SER A 19 -17.92 9.96 10.45
N PHE A 20 -17.86 9.89 11.77
CA PHE A 20 -16.61 9.70 12.52
C PHE A 20 -16.12 8.24 12.55
N SER A 21 -17.01 7.28 12.29
CA SER A 21 -16.69 5.85 12.33
C SER A 21 -16.05 5.35 11.02
N CYS A 22 -15.99 6.18 9.97
CA CYS A 22 -15.29 5.86 8.73
C CYS A 22 -13.80 6.23 8.86
N ASN A 23 -13.10 5.55 9.77
CA ASN A 23 -11.65 5.45 9.63
C ASN A 23 -11.41 4.32 8.65
N GLU A 24 -11.06 4.66 7.41
CA GLU A 24 -10.34 3.70 6.58
C GLU A 24 -9.15 3.24 7.42
N VAL A 25 -9.18 1.98 7.87
CA VAL A 25 -7.94 1.26 8.11
C VAL A 25 -7.32 1.24 6.73
N ARG A 26 -6.48 2.25 6.43
CA ARG A 26 -5.45 2.13 5.42
C ARG A 26 -4.65 0.95 5.94
N ALA A 27 -5.00 -0.24 5.47
CA ALA A 27 -4.16 -1.40 5.59
C ALA A 27 -2.81 -0.87 5.12
N GLY A 28 -1.91 -0.64 6.07
CA GLY A 28 -0.59 -0.14 5.73
C GLY A 28 -0.12 -1.10 4.66
N GLU A 29 0.13 -0.56 3.47
CA GLU A 29 0.44 -1.22 2.22
C GLU A 29 1.46 -2.35 2.46
N LYS A 30 0.97 -3.53 2.87
CA LYS A 30 1.78 -4.66 3.35
C LYS A 30 1.37 -5.95 2.66
N ASP A 31 0.87 -5.85 1.44
CA ASP A 31 0.55 -6.98 0.57
C ASP A 31 1.40 -6.98 -0.72
N GLY A 32 2.63 -6.47 -0.64
CA GLY A 32 3.55 -6.39 -1.77
C GLY A 32 4.77 -7.30 -1.63
N PHE A 33 5.22 -7.91 -2.73
CA PHE A 33 6.54 -8.55 -2.83
C PHE A 33 7.71 -7.54 -2.69
N LEU A 34 7.39 -6.24 -2.64
CA LEU A 34 8.33 -5.13 -2.55
C LEU A 34 8.38 -4.56 -1.13
N TRP A 35 9.59 -4.51 -0.58
CA TRP A 35 9.88 -3.93 0.72
C TRP A 35 10.54 -2.58 0.50
N LYS A 36 9.87 -1.49 0.93
CA LYS A 36 10.48 -0.17 0.91
C LYS A 36 11.59 -0.10 1.94
N ILE A 37 12.80 0.27 1.50
CA ILE A 37 13.98 0.48 2.34
C ILE A 37 14.43 1.94 2.25
N SER A 38 14.98 2.46 3.35
CA SER A 38 15.51 3.84 3.44
C SER A 38 16.56 3.93 4.55
N GLY A 39 17.46 4.92 4.48
CA GLY A 39 18.57 5.08 5.44
C GLY A 39 19.87 4.41 4.98
N ASN A 40 20.84 4.22 5.89
CA ASN A 40 22.15 3.58 5.62
C ASN A 40 22.90 4.09 4.38
N GLY A 41 22.89 5.42 4.15
CA GLY A 41 23.57 6.04 3.01
C GLY A 41 22.79 6.03 1.71
N LEU A 42 21.50 5.64 1.73
CA LEU A 42 20.60 5.85 0.58
C LEU A 42 20.12 7.30 0.55
N ASP A 43 20.41 8.00 -0.54
CA ASP A 43 19.97 9.38 -0.78
C ASP A 43 18.45 9.50 -1.00
N ALA A 44 17.81 8.39 -1.40
CA ALA A 44 16.36 8.30 -1.59
C ALA A 44 15.85 6.89 -1.23
N PRO A 45 14.55 6.73 -0.90
CA PRO A 45 13.97 5.41 -0.66
C PRO A 45 14.16 4.48 -1.86
N SER A 46 14.48 3.23 -1.59
CA SER A 46 14.60 2.16 -2.60
C SER A 46 13.62 1.03 -2.28
N TYR A 47 13.43 0.11 -3.22
CA TYR A 47 12.53 -1.04 -3.03
C TYR A 47 13.30 -2.34 -3.25
N LEU A 48 13.23 -3.24 -2.27
CA LEU A 48 13.79 -4.58 -2.33
C LEU A 48 12.70 -5.58 -2.71
N PHE A 49 12.91 -6.31 -3.80
CA PHE A 49 12.08 -7.44 -4.15
C PHE A 49 12.59 -8.69 -3.39
N GLY A 50 11.70 -9.40 -2.70
CA GLY A 50 12.09 -10.63 -1.99
C GLY A 50 12.69 -11.68 -2.92
N THR A 51 13.56 -12.55 -2.41
CA THR A 51 14.10 -13.67 -3.18
C THR A 51 13.04 -14.77 -3.31
N ALA A 52 12.76 -15.22 -4.53
CA ALA A 52 11.90 -16.38 -4.76
C ALA A 52 12.77 -17.65 -4.73
N HIS A 53 12.57 -18.51 -3.72
CA HIS A 53 13.26 -19.78 -3.67
C HIS A 53 12.54 -20.81 -4.57
N GLY A 54 13.13 -21.08 -5.73
CA GLY A 54 12.90 -22.30 -6.53
C GLY A 54 11.47 -22.53 -7.03
N GLY A 55 11.19 -22.09 -8.27
CA GLY A 55 10.03 -22.49 -9.05
C GLY A 55 10.31 -22.31 -10.55
N PRO A 56 9.45 -22.81 -11.46
CA PRO A 56 9.58 -22.52 -12.88
C PRO A 56 9.64 -21.00 -13.11
N PHE A 57 10.45 -20.54 -14.06
CA PHE A 57 10.58 -19.12 -14.41
C PHE A 57 9.21 -18.43 -14.61
N LEU A 58 8.25 -19.16 -15.20
CA LEU A 58 6.87 -18.72 -15.42
C LEU A 58 6.11 -18.40 -14.12
N ALA A 59 6.39 -19.10 -13.03
CA ALA A 59 5.78 -18.83 -11.72
C ALA A 59 6.32 -17.54 -11.10
N GLY A 60 7.62 -17.25 -11.31
CA GLY A 60 8.23 -15.99 -10.90
C GLY A 60 7.67 -14.80 -11.69
N GLN A 61 7.54 -14.94 -13.01
CA GLN A 61 6.96 -13.91 -13.87
C GLN A 61 5.49 -13.63 -13.51
N ALA A 62 4.68 -14.69 -13.34
CA ALA A 62 3.28 -14.54 -12.93
C ALA A 62 3.14 -13.92 -11.53
N ALA A 63 4.10 -14.13 -10.63
CA ALA A 63 4.13 -13.47 -9.32
C ALA A 63 4.46 -11.97 -9.44
N MET A 64 5.39 -11.59 -10.33
CA MET A 64 5.73 -10.19 -10.59
C MET A 64 4.52 -9.42 -11.15
N GLU A 65 3.78 -10.00 -12.10
CA GLU A 65 2.58 -9.38 -12.69
C GLU A 65 1.46 -9.11 -11.66
N ARG A 66 1.47 -9.81 -10.52
CA ARG A 66 0.48 -9.64 -9.44
C ARG A 66 0.83 -8.53 -8.45
N VAL A 67 2.04 -7.97 -8.53
CA VAL A 67 2.46 -6.86 -7.67
C VAL A 67 1.77 -5.59 -8.15
N PRO A 68 0.84 -5.02 -7.37
CA PRO A 68 0.20 -3.78 -7.77
C PRO A 68 1.24 -2.69 -7.99
N ARG A 69 1.08 -1.93 -9.07
CA ARG A 69 1.94 -0.78 -9.41
C ARG A 69 3.42 -1.11 -9.65
N LEU A 70 3.77 -2.38 -9.86
CA LEU A 70 5.16 -2.79 -10.12
C LEU A 70 5.82 -2.00 -11.25
N ASN A 71 5.09 -1.77 -12.35
CA ASN A 71 5.58 -0.99 -13.48
C ASN A 71 5.83 0.48 -13.10
N GLU A 72 4.94 1.09 -12.32
CA GLU A 72 5.15 2.46 -11.83
C GLU A 72 6.38 2.54 -10.94
N ILE A 73 6.59 1.54 -10.09
CA ILE A 73 7.76 1.47 -9.19
C ILE A 73 9.03 1.28 -10.00
N PHE A 74 9.05 0.39 -10.99
CA PHE A 74 10.19 0.22 -11.90
C PHE A 74 10.55 1.51 -12.66
N LEU A 75 9.55 2.29 -13.06
CA LEU A 75 9.78 3.57 -13.74
C LEU A 75 10.19 4.69 -12.76
N SER A 76 9.89 4.55 -11.47
CA SER A 76 10.20 5.55 -10.44
C SER A 76 11.64 5.45 -9.91
N VAL A 77 12.33 4.35 -10.14
CA VAL A 77 13.69 4.12 -9.63
C VAL A 77 14.73 4.56 -10.65
N ASN A 78 15.82 5.16 -10.17
CA ASN A 78 16.93 5.59 -11.03
C ASN A 78 17.78 4.41 -11.54
N GLN A 79 17.71 3.27 -10.85
CA GLN A 79 18.54 2.11 -11.14
C GLN A 79 17.81 0.82 -10.74
N LEU A 80 17.98 -0.22 -11.56
CA LEU A 80 17.55 -1.59 -11.26
C LEU A 80 18.78 -2.49 -11.07
N ILE A 81 18.82 -3.22 -9.96
CA ILE A 81 19.86 -4.21 -9.67
C ILE A 81 19.18 -5.57 -9.53
N ALA A 82 19.64 -6.56 -10.29
CA ALA A 82 19.14 -7.92 -10.25
C ALA A 82 20.31 -8.90 -10.09
N GLU A 83 20.10 -9.95 -9.30
CA GLU A 83 21.06 -11.04 -9.19
C GLU A 83 21.11 -11.84 -10.49
N LYS A 84 22.31 -12.04 -11.04
CA LYS A 84 22.52 -12.94 -12.16
C LYS A 84 22.88 -14.32 -11.61
N LYS A 85 22.10 -15.34 -11.94
CA LYS A 85 22.46 -16.73 -11.67
C LYS A 85 23.67 -17.10 -12.54
N ASN A 86 24.75 -17.53 -11.89
CA ASN A 86 25.97 -18.03 -12.54
C ASN A 86 25.75 -19.39 -13.21
#